data_AF-A0A0W0S0I6-F1
#
_entry.id   AF-A0A0W0S0I6-F1
#
_cell.length_a   1.000
_cell.length_b   1.000
_cell.length_c   1.000
_cell.angle_alpha   90.00
_cell.angle_beta   90.00
_cell.angle_gamma   90.00
#
_symmetry.space_group_name_H-M   'P 1'
#
loop_
_entity.id
_entity.type
_entity.pdbx_description
1 polymer ?
#
loop_
_entity_poly.entity_id
_entity_poly.type
_entity_poly.pdbx_seq_one_letter_code
_entity_poly.pdbx_strand_id
1 'polypeptide(L)'
;MLDNLGSFFLLFGNGAVIIPIIALGFICLDRKLFYQTACLLAFSMIMNVALKISFQVPLPAALGKGWYAFPSGHMQMATVFYGWLAYKIGIPWFRGVVVILLLGISFSLIHFNYHNVYDIAGALFFALWIMVLYQFLLSRWPRNFPFILLIMAICLLCYIDLIYGKIPLHAWLAFGVLLTLVVAKMVYSKKKNNEAINQ
;
A
#
# COMPACT_ATOMS: atom_id res chain seq x y z
N MET A 1 -0.51 27.62 -12.98
CA MET A 1 -1.83 27.18 -12.45
C MET A 1 -1.98 25.66 -12.51
N LEU A 2 -1.76 25.05 -13.69
CA LEU A 2 -1.75 23.58 -13.85
C LEU A 2 -0.70 22.89 -12.97
N ASP A 3 0.51 23.43 -12.86
CA ASP A 3 1.56 22.82 -12.01
C ASP A 3 1.19 22.81 -10.53
N ASN A 4 0.54 23.87 -10.04
CA ASN A 4 0.08 23.95 -8.65
C ASN A 4 -1.02 22.92 -8.38
N LEU A 5 -1.97 22.79 -9.31
CA LEU A 5 -3.02 21.78 -9.23
C LEU A 5 -2.42 20.37 -9.29
N GLY A 6 -1.46 20.15 -10.18
CA GLY A 6 -0.78 18.88 -10.33
C GLY A 6 -0.05 18.48 -9.05
N SER A 7 0.70 19.43 -8.49
CA SER A 7 1.44 19.27 -7.22
C SER A 7 0.49 18.96 -6.06
N PHE A 8 -0.66 19.65 -5.99
CA PHE A 8 -1.70 19.38 -4.99
C PHE A 8 -2.17 17.92 -5.04
N PHE A 9 -2.51 17.39 -6.22
CA PHE A 9 -2.91 15.99 -6.35
C PHE A 9 -1.79 15.03 -5.94
N LEU A 10 -0.53 15.32 -6.31
CA LEU A 10 0.61 14.47 -5.94
C LEU A 10 0.84 14.37 -4.43
N LEU A 11 0.46 15.38 -3.65
CA LEU A 11 0.52 15.30 -2.18
C LEU A 11 -0.27 14.10 -1.65
N PHE A 12 -1.45 13.84 -2.22
CA PHE A 12 -2.30 12.72 -1.82
C PHE A 12 -1.76 11.35 -2.26
N GLY A 13 -0.84 11.31 -3.21
CA GLY A 13 -0.11 10.09 -3.59
C GLY A 13 1.14 9.82 -2.73
N ASN A 14 1.48 10.72 -1.81
CA ASN A 14 2.69 10.64 -1.00
C ASN A 14 2.43 10.00 0.37
N GLY A 15 3.34 9.15 0.81
CA GLY A 15 3.33 8.56 2.16
C GLY A 15 3.29 9.60 3.28
N ALA A 16 3.84 10.80 3.08
CA ALA A 16 3.79 11.90 4.04
C ALA A 16 2.36 12.36 4.39
N VAL A 17 1.40 12.20 3.47
CA VAL A 17 -0.02 12.49 3.72
C VAL A 17 -0.77 11.23 4.14
N ILE A 18 -0.50 10.11 3.47
CA ILE A 18 -1.23 8.85 3.71
C ILE A 18 -0.95 8.31 5.12
N ILE A 19 0.28 8.35 5.61
CA ILE A 19 0.65 7.77 6.91
C ILE A 19 -0.05 8.50 8.08
N PRO A 20 -0.05 9.85 8.16
CA PRO A 20 -0.83 10.55 9.17
C PRO A 20 -2.33 10.25 9.10
N ILE A 21 -2.92 10.14 7.91
CA ILE A 21 -4.34 9.78 7.77
C ILE A 21 -4.61 8.39 8.33
N ILE A 22 -3.72 7.42 8.09
CA ILE A 22 -3.83 6.08 8.68
C ILE A 22 -3.77 6.16 10.21
N ALA A 23 -2.81 6.90 10.76
CA ALA A 23 -2.64 7.03 12.21
C ALA A 23 -3.87 7.69 12.86
N LEU A 24 -4.34 8.81 12.32
CA LEU A 24 -5.53 9.51 12.81
C LEU A 24 -6.78 8.66 12.66
N GLY A 25 -6.95 7.99 11.52
CA GLY A 25 -8.07 7.07 11.30
C GLY A 25 -8.06 5.89 12.26
N PHE A 26 -6.88 5.35 12.57
CA PHE A 26 -6.74 4.29 13.57
C PHE A 26 -7.08 4.75 14.99
N ILE A 27 -6.77 6.00 15.35
CA ILE A 27 -7.04 6.52 16.70
C ILE A 27 -8.49 6.99 16.85
N CYS A 28 -9.00 7.75 15.89
CA CYS A 28 -10.23 8.53 16.00
C CYS A 28 -11.44 7.88 15.32
N LEU A 29 -11.24 6.94 14.40
CA LEU A 29 -12.30 6.33 13.59
C LEU A 29 -12.37 4.81 13.85
N ASP A 30 -12.47 4.00 12.79
CA ASP A 30 -12.56 2.55 12.87
C ASP A 30 -11.16 1.91 12.94
N ARG A 31 -10.77 1.50 14.15
CA ARG A 31 -9.51 0.78 14.43
C ARG A 31 -9.31 -0.44 13.54
N LYS A 32 -10.37 -1.22 13.28
CA LYS A 32 -10.29 -2.46 12.50
C LYS A 32 -10.07 -2.14 11.02
N LEU A 33 -10.78 -1.16 10.48
CA LEU A 33 -10.59 -0.71 9.10
C LEU A 33 -9.16 -0.20 8.89
N PHE A 34 -8.70 0.73 9.71
CA PHE A 34 -7.37 1.34 9.55
C PHE A 34 -6.22 0.40 9.88
N TYR A 35 -6.42 -0.59 10.77
CA TYR A 35 -5.50 -1.72 10.92
C TYR A 35 -5.34 -2.49 9.61
N GLN A 36 -6.45 -2.87 8.98
CA GLN A 36 -6.43 -3.61 7.71
C GLN A 36 -5.79 -2.77 6.61
N THR A 37 -6.14 -1.49 6.52
CA THR A 37 -5.55 -0.54 5.58
C THR A 37 -4.03 -0.45 5.74
N ALA A 38 -3.52 -0.33 6.97
CA ALA A 38 -2.09 -0.26 7.24
C ALA A 38 -1.37 -1.55 6.84
N CYS A 39 -1.90 -2.72 7.22
CA CYS A 39 -1.34 -4.01 6.83
C CYS A 39 -1.32 -4.21 5.30
N LEU A 40 -2.42 -3.85 4.63
CA LEU A 40 -2.54 -3.93 3.17
C LEU A 40 -1.56 -3.00 2.48
N LEU A 41 -1.42 -1.76 2.96
CA LEU A 41 -0.49 -0.78 2.38
C LEU A 41 0.97 -1.23 2.54
N ALA A 42 1.33 -1.70 3.74
CA ALA A 42 2.67 -2.25 4.00
C ALA A 42 2.98 -3.45 3.09
N PHE A 43 2.06 -4.41 2.98
CA PHE A 43 2.22 -5.54 2.07
C PHE A 43 2.35 -5.09 0.59
N SER A 44 1.54 -4.12 0.17
CA SER A 44 1.58 -3.55 -1.18
C SER A 44 2.93 -2.90 -1.49
N MET A 45 3.58 -2.23 -0.53
CA MET A 45 4.89 -1.64 -0.73
C MET A 45 5.98 -2.70 -0.99
N ILE A 46 5.96 -3.81 -0.26
CA ILE A 46 6.88 -4.94 -0.48
C ILE A 46 6.64 -5.55 -1.86
N MET A 47 5.37 -5.79 -2.22
CA MET A 47 4.98 -6.26 -3.55
C MET A 47 5.44 -5.30 -4.66
N ASN A 48 5.31 -3.98 -4.49
CA ASN A 48 5.75 -3.01 -5.49
C ASN A 48 7.25 -3.12 -5.76
N VAL A 49 8.06 -3.29 -4.72
CA VAL A 49 9.51 -3.51 -4.87
C VAL A 49 9.79 -4.79 -5.63
N ALA A 50 9.14 -5.89 -5.25
CA ALA A 50 9.28 -7.17 -5.95
C ALA A 50 8.92 -7.04 -7.45
N LEU A 51 7.81 -6.37 -7.77
CA LEU A 51 7.41 -6.14 -9.16
C LEU A 51 8.43 -5.28 -9.91
N LYS A 52 8.93 -4.20 -9.28
CA LYS A 52 9.93 -3.31 -9.89
C LYS A 52 11.20 -4.05 -10.29
N ILE A 53 11.73 -4.90 -9.42
CA ILE A 53 12.93 -5.68 -9.71
C ILE A 53 12.67 -6.83 -10.70
N SER A 54 11.42 -7.30 -10.84
CA SER A 54 11.06 -8.29 -11.85
C SER A 54 10.99 -7.69 -13.26
N PHE A 55 10.40 -6.49 -13.39
CA PHE A 55 10.20 -5.87 -14.71
C PHE A 55 11.36 -4.99 -15.15
N GLN A 56 12.10 -4.41 -14.21
CA GLN A 56 13.31 -3.62 -14.46
C GLN A 56 13.20 -2.49 -15.49
N VAL A 57 11.99 -1.95 -15.69
CA VAL A 57 11.78 -0.83 -16.62
C VAL A 57 12.51 0.41 -16.09
N PRO A 58 13.45 0.99 -16.85
CA PRO A 58 14.28 2.08 -16.35
C PRO A 58 13.45 3.34 -16.10
N LEU A 59 13.78 4.05 -15.03
CA LEU A 59 13.22 5.37 -14.76
C LEU A 59 13.80 6.41 -15.74
N PRO A 60 13.03 7.43 -16.16
CA PRO A 60 13.55 8.50 -17.00
C PRO A 60 14.85 9.09 -16.46
N ALA A 61 15.89 9.15 -17.30
CA ALA A 61 17.23 9.59 -16.90
C ALA A 61 17.26 11.00 -16.30
N ALA A 62 16.35 11.87 -16.74
CA ALA A 62 16.16 13.23 -16.20
C ALA A 62 15.86 13.28 -14.70
N LEU A 63 15.38 12.18 -14.11
CA LEU A 63 15.08 12.09 -12.67
C LEU A 63 16.30 11.68 -11.84
N GLY A 64 17.43 11.31 -12.47
CA GLY A 64 18.71 11.06 -11.80
C GLY A 64 18.70 9.95 -10.74
N LYS A 65 17.69 9.07 -10.74
CA LYS A 65 17.56 7.98 -9.76
C LYS A 65 17.78 6.64 -10.45
N GLY A 66 18.79 5.89 -9.99
CA GLY A 66 19.02 4.49 -10.37
C GLY A 66 17.96 3.56 -9.78
N TRP A 67 16.72 3.69 -10.24
CA TRP A 67 15.58 2.88 -9.81
C TRP A 67 14.66 2.56 -11.00
N TYR A 68 13.66 1.72 -10.77
CA TYR A 68 12.73 1.29 -11.82
C TYR A 68 11.44 2.12 -11.84
N ALA A 69 10.92 2.39 -13.04
CA ALA A 69 9.66 3.11 -13.25
C ALA A 69 8.45 2.22 -12.96
N PHE A 70 8.43 1.03 -13.57
CA PHE A 70 7.25 0.18 -13.63
C PHE A 70 7.21 -0.86 -12.48
N PRO A 71 6.06 -1.07 -11.82
CA PRO A 71 4.87 -0.21 -11.83
C PRO A 71 5.04 1.03 -10.92
N SER A 72 4.28 2.10 -11.17
CA SER A 72 4.38 3.33 -10.38
C SER A 72 4.03 3.10 -8.90
N GLY A 73 4.99 3.38 -8.01
CA GLY A 73 4.82 3.20 -6.56
C GLY A 73 3.82 4.19 -5.94
N HIS A 74 3.85 5.47 -6.34
CA HIS A 74 2.90 6.48 -5.86
C HIS A 74 1.47 6.12 -6.26
N MET A 75 1.29 5.71 -7.53
CA MET A 75 -0.03 5.33 -8.02
C MET A 75 -0.53 4.05 -7.33
N GLN A 76 0.31 3.03 -7.16
CA GLN A 76 -0.09 1.79 -6.48
C GLN A 76 -0.44 2.06 -5.02
N MET A 77 0.36 2.88 -4.32
CA MET A 77 0.11 3.27 -2.92
C MET A 77 -1.22 4.02 -2.77
N ALA A 78 -1.45 5.04 -3.60
CA ALA A 78 -2.69 5.81 -3.58
C ALA A 78 -3.91 4.92 -3.89
N THR A 79 -3.81 4.08 -4.93
CA THR A 79 -4.90 3.19 -5.34
C THR A 79 -5.23 2.19 -4.25
N VAL A 80 -4.23 1.54 -3.65
CA VAL A 80 -4.44 0.60 -2.54
C VAL A 80 -5.06 1.31 -1.34
N PHE A 81 -4.56 2.49 -0.97
CA PHE A 81 -5.06 3.22 0.19
C PHE A 81 -6.50 3.71 0.00
N TYR A 82 -6.73 4.60 -0.97
CA TYR A 82 -8.05 5.20 -1.18
C TYR A 82 -9.06 4.21 -1.73
N GLY A 83 -8.63 3.30 -2.61
CA GLY A 83 -9.49 2.26 -3.17
C GLY A 83 -9.97 1.29 -2.10
N TRP A 84 -9.11 0.89 -1.16
CA TRP A 84 -9.52 0.04 -0.05
C TRP A 84 -10.52 0.74 0.89
N LEU A 85 -10.28 1.99 1.23
CA LEU A 85 -11.23 2.79 2.02
C LEU A 85 -12.57 2.92 1.28
N ALA A 86 -12.56 3.24 -0.01
CA ALA A 86 -13.77 3.39 -0.82
C ALA A 86 -14.58 2.09 -0.93
N TYR A 87 -13.88 0.96 -1.02
CA TYR A 87 -14.49 -0.37 -1.00
C TYR A 87 -15.16 -0.66 0.35
N LYS A 88 -14.44 -0.46 1.46
CA LYS A 88 -14.92 -0.79 2.81
C LYS A 88 -15.97 0.16 3.36
N ILE A 89 -15.86 1.46 3.09
CA ILE A 89 -16.81 2.47 3.55
C ILE A 89 -18.13 2.34 2.76
N GLY A 90 -18.06 1.96 1.48
CA GLY A 90 -19.26 1.62 0.69
C GLY A 90 -20.13 2.82 0.27
N ILE A 91 -19.75 4.04 0.62
CA ILE A 91 -20.54 5.25 0.34
C ILE A 91 -20.31 5.73 -1.12
N PRO A 92 -21.37 5.88 -1.96
CA PRO A 92 -21.22 6.21 -3.38
C PRO A 92 -20.51 7.54 -3.66
N TRP A 93 -20.84 8.62 -2.95
CA TRP A 93 -20.19 9.91 -3.18
C TRP A 93 -18.69 9.86 -2.86
N PHE A 94 -18.32 9.12 -1.81
CA PHE A 94 -16.92 8.93 -1.42
C PHE A 94 -16.14 8.16 -2.48
N ARG A 95 -16.76 7.15 -3.12
CA ARG A 95 -16.18 6.46 -4.28
C ARG A 95 -15.94 7.43 -5.43
N GLY A 96 -16.87 8.34 -5.72
CA GLY A 96 -16.71 9.39 -6.72
C GLY A 96 -15.50 10.29 -6.43
N VAL A 97 -15.34 10.74 -5.18
CA VAL A 97 -14.18 11.54 -4.75
C VAL A 97 -12.86 10.78 -4.95
N VAL A 98 -12.82 9.48 -4.58
CA VAL A 98 -11.63 8.65 -4.78
C VAL A 98 -11.29 8.49 -6.26
N VAL A 99 -12.27 8.29 -7.14
CA VAL A 99 -12.03 8.22 -8.59
C VAL A 99 -11.42 9.53 -9.11
N ILE A 100 -11.99 10.68 -8.75
CA ILE A 100 -11.46 12.00 -9.13
C ILE A 100 -10.02 12.17 -8.63
N LEU A 101 -9.75 11.76 -7.38
CA LEU A 101 -8.42 11.87 -6.78
C LEU A 101 -7.39 11.00 -7.51
N LEU A 102 -7.71 9.74 -7.81
CA LEU A 102 -6.81 8.83 -8.53
C LEU A 102 -6.57 9.29 -9.97
N LEU A 103 -7.58 9.85 -10.64
CA LEU A 103 -7.41 10.47 -11.95
C LEU A 103 -6.50 11.71 -11.87
N GLY A 104 -6.71 12.58 -10.88
CA GLY A 104 -5.85 13.73 -10.64
C GLY A 104 -4.40 13.33 -10.41
N ILE A 105 -4.14 12.34 -9.55
CA ILE A 105 -2.80 11.79 -9.33
C ILE A 105 -2.20 11.24 -10.63
N SER A 106 -2.98 10.46 -11.38
CA SER A 106 -2.53 9.86 -12.66
C SER A 106 -2.10 10.92 -13.66
N PHE A 107 -2.93 11.95 -13.88
CA PHE A 107 -2.62 13.03 -14.79
C PHE A 107 -1.41 13.85 -14.31
N SER A 108 -1.29 14.10 -13.01
CA SER A 108 -0.11 14.79 -12.46
C SER A 108 1.19 14.02 -12.69
N LEU A 109 1.20 12.70 -12.49
CA LEU A 109 2.40 11.88 -12.70
C LEU A 109 2.87 11.92 -14.16
N ILE A 110 1.94 11.97 -15.11
CA ILE A 110 2.24 12.13 -16.55
C ILE A 110 2.72 13.56 -16.83
N HIS A 111 2.01 14.57 -16.31
CA HIS A 111 2.32 15.98 -16.52
C HIS A 111 3.75 16.35 -16.12
N PHE A 112 4.21 15.85 -14.97
CA PHE A 112 5.59 16.07 -14.50
C PHE A 112 6.63 15.10 -15.09
N ASN A 113 6.24 14.28 -16.07
CA ASN A 113 7.10 13.28 -16.71
C ASN A 113 7.73 12.29 -15.70
N TYR A 114 7.06 12.02 -14.58
CA TYR A 114 7.50 11.03 -13.60
C TYR A 114 7.24 9.61 -14.06
N HIS A 115 6.12 9.40 -14.76
CA HIS A 115 5.66 8.11 -15.22
C HIS A 115 4.91 8.24 -16.54
N ASN A 116 4.94 7.18 -17.34
CA ASN A 116 4.10 7.07 -18.53
C ASN A 116 2.76 6.37 -18.20
N VAL A 117 1.89 6.25 -19.21
CA VAL A 117 0.58 5.61 -19.06
C VAL A 117 0.69 4.13 -18.66
N TYR A 118 1.71 3.42 -19.15
CA TYR A 118 1.92 2.01 -18.83
C TYR A 118 2.30 1.79 -17.36
N ASP A 119 3.17 2.63 -16.80
CA ASP A 119 3.54 2.59 -15.38
C ASP A 119 2.33 2.76 -14.46
N ILE A 120 1.41 3.64 -14.86
CA ILE A 120 0.17 3.96 -14.13
C ILE A 120 -0.84 2.83 -14.28
N ALA A 121 -1.05 2.33 -15.51
CA ALA A 121 -1.96 1.22 -15.78
C ALA A 121 -1.51 -0.06 -15.05
N GLY A 122 -0.20 -0.36 -15.06
CA GLY A 122 0.37 -1.46 -14.31
C GLY A 122 0.17 -1.29 -12.80
N ALA A 123 0.38 -0.09 -12.26
CA ALA A 123 0.15 0.20 -10.86
C ALA A 123 -1.32 0.01 -10.45
N LEU A 124 -2.27 0.46 -11.27
CA LEU A 124 -3.72 0.25 -11.07
C LEU A 124 -4.07 -1.24 -11.08
N PHE A 125 -3.56 -1.97 -12.07
CA PHE A 125 -3.78 -3.41 -12.20
C PHE A 125 -3.27 -4.18 -10.98
N PHE A 126 -2.00 -3.97 -10.60
CA PHE A 126 -1.41 -4.67 -9.45
C PHE A 126 -2.03 -4.22 -8.13
N ALA A 127 -2.39 -2.95 -7.97
CA ALA A 127 -3.12 -2.48 -6.78
C ALA A 127 -4.45 -3.22 -6.62
N LEU A 128 -5.25 -3.30 -7.69
CA LEU A 128 -6.52 -4.01 -7.67
C LEU A 128 -6.32 -5.50 -7.37
N TRP A 129 -5.35 -6.13 -8.03
CA TRP A 129 -5.01 -7.53 -7.80
C TRP A 129 -4.63 -7.80 -6.33
N ILE A 130 -3.76 -6.96 -5.75
CA ILE A 130 -3.37 -7.05 -4.34
C ILE A 130 -4.58 -6.87 -3.41
N MET A 131 -5.47 -5.91 -3.69
CA MET A 131 -6.68 -5.68 -2.89
C MET A 131 -7.63 -6.89 -2.93
N VAL A 132 -7.85 -7.48 -4.11
CA VAL A 132 -8.69 -8.66 -4.29
C VAL A 132 -8.08 -9.86 -3.56
N LEU A 133 -6.78 -10.11 -3.75
CA LEU A 133 -6.06 -11.16 -3.06
C LEU A 133 -6.15 -11.00 -1.53
N TYR A 134 -5.91 -9.79 -1.04
CA TYR A 134 -5.99 -9.48 0.39
C TYR A 134 -7.40 -9.74 0.94
N GLN A 135 -8.45 -9.27 0.27
CA GLN A 135 -9.84 -9.51 0.68
C GLN A 135 -10.19 -11.00 0.65
N PHE A 136 -9.73 -11.73 -0.36
CA PHE A 136 -9.95 -13.16 -0.49
C PHE A 136 -9.30 -13.93 0.68
N LEU A 137 -8.01 -13.71 0.92
CA LEU A 137 -7.27 -14.34 2.02
C LEU A 137 -7.88 -14.02 3.39
N LEU A 138 -8.25 -12.75 3.60
CA LEU A 138 -8.90 -12.28 4.82
C LEU A 138 -10.25 -12.98 5.06
N SER A 139 -11.03 -13.20 4.00
CA SER A 139 -12.35 -13.83 4.10
C SER A 139 -12.25 -15.34 4.28
N ARG A 140 -11.28 -15.98 3.62
CA ARG A 140 -11.12 -17.44 3.62
C ARG A 140 -10.48 -17.97 4.90
N TRP A 141 -9.50 -17.24 5.46
CA TRP A 141 -8.72 -17.65 6.63
C TRP A 141 -8.55 -16.51 7.65
N PRO A 142 -9.62 -15.92 8.18
CA PRO A 142 -9.55 -14.70 9.02
C PRO A 142 -8.67 -14.85 10.27
N ARG A 143 -8.63 -16.05 10.87
CA ARG A 143 -7.81 -16.35 12.05
C ARG A 143 -6.31 -16.38 11.73
N ASN A 144 -5.94 -17.02 10.61
CA ASN A 144 -4.55 -17.26 10.24
C ASN A 144 -3.99 -16.17 9.32
N PHE A 145 -4.86 -15.32 8.78
CA PHE A 145 -4.55 -14.27 7.82
C PHE A 145 -3.33 -13.41 8.16
N PRO A 146 -3.15 -12.90 9.40
CA PRO A 146 -1.96 -12.12 9.75
C PRO A 146 -0.65 -12.88 9.53
N PHE A 147 -0.63 -14.18 9.83
CA PHE A 147 0.55 -15.04 9.63
C PHE A 147 0.78 -15.35 8.15
N ILE A 148 -0.29 -15.58 7.39
CA ILE A 148 -0.21 -15.79 5.94
C ILE A 148 0.45 -14.56 5.29
N LEU A 149 0.02 -13.34 5.66
CA LEU A 149 0.63 -12.11 5.16
C LEU A 149 2.12 -11.99 5.53
N LEU A 150 2.50 -12.34 6.76
CA LEU A 150 3.91 -12.31 7.16
C LEU A 150 4.76 -13.31 6.38
N ILE A 151 4.29 -14.53 6.20
CA ILE A 151 4.99 -15.55 5.42
C ILE A 151 5.17 -15.07 3.98
N MET A 152 4.11 -14.57 3.35
CA MET A 152 4.20 -14.00 2.00
C MET A 152 5.18 -12.83 1.93
N ALA A 153 5.17 -11.93 2.92
CA ALA A 153 6.11 -10.81 2.99
C ALA A 153 7.57 -11.29 3.13
N ILE A 154 7.84 -12.30 3.96
CA ILE A 154 9.17 -12.90 4.10
C ILE A 154 9.60 -13.53 2.78
N CYS A 155 8.75 -14.32 2.13
CA CYS A 155 9.05 -14.91 0.83
C CYS A 155 9.38 -13.85 -0.23
N LEU A 156 8.65 -12.73 -0.24
CA LEU A 156 8.93 -11.60 -1.14
C LEU A 156 10.26 -10.90 -0.80
N LEU A 157 10.58 -10.71 0.47
CA LEU A 157 11.87 -10.15 0.88
C LEU A 157 13.03 -11.05 0.48
N CYS A 158 12.91 -12.37 0.70
CA CYS A 158 13.88 -13.35 0.22
C CYS A 158 14.03 -13.29 -1.31
N TYR A 159 12.92 -13.20 -2.04
CA TYR A 159 12.95 -13.01 -3.50
C TYR A 159 13.68 -11.72 -3.90
N ILE A 160 13.41 -10.61 -3.21
CA ILE A 160 14.07 -9.32 -3.48
C ILE A 160 15.58 -9.42 -3.25
N ASP A 161 15.99 -10.05 -2.15
CA ASP A 161 17.39 -10.24 -1.83
C ASP A 161 18.09 -11.15 -2.86
N LEU A 162 17.45 -12.25 -3.26
CA LEU A 162 17.99 -13.18 -4.24
C LEU A 162 18.20 -12.57 -5.63
N ILE A 163 17.27 -11.71 -6.09
CA ILE A 163 17.30 -11.15 -7.45
C ILE A 163 18.11 -9.85 -7.52
N TYR A 164 18.01 -8.98 -6.51
CA TYR A 164 18.60 -7.65 -6.54
C TYR A 164 19.80 -7.49 -5.59
N GLY A 165 20.04 -8.45 -4.69
CA GLY A 165 21.17 -8.45 -3.75
C GLY A 165 21.09 -7.41 -2.63
N LYS A 166 20.05 -6.57 -2.62
CA LYS A 166 19.87 -5.51 -1.61
C LYS A 166 18.40 -5.17 -1.42
N ILE A 167 17.84 -5.47 -0.26
CA ILE A 167 16.47 -5.04 0.05
C ILE A 167 16.44 -3.50 0.26
N PRO A 168 15.63 -2.74 -0.49
CA PRO A 168 15.50 -1.30 -0.32
C PRO A 168 14.92 -0.92 1.04
N LEU A 169 15.33 0.24 1.57
CA LEU A 169 14.90 0.73 2.89
C LEU A 169 13.37 0.76 3.06
N HIS A 170 12.64 1.21 2.03
CA HIS A 170 11.18 1.30 2.10
C HIS A 170 10.49 -0.08 2.17
N ALA A 171 11.11 -1.14 1.63
CA ALA A 171 10.62 -2.52 1.81
C ALA A 171 10.85 -3.00 3.25
N TRP A 172 12.03 -2.70 3.83
CA TRP A 172 12.31 -2.99 5.24
C TRP A 172 11.36 -2.27 6.19
N LEU A 173 11.11 -0.98 5.97
CA LEU A 173 10.17 -0.20 6.76
C LEU A 173 8.75 -0.78 6.67
N ALA A 174 8.30 -1.12 5.46
CA ALA A 174 7.01 -1.73 5.25
C ALA A 174 6.89 -3.08 5.99
N PHE A 175 7.93 -3.93 5.92
CA PHE A 175 7.96 -5.18 6.67
C PHE A 175 7.94 -4.95 8.19
N GLY A 176 8.70 -4.00 8.71
CA GLY A 176 8.71 -3.65 10.13
C GLY A 176 7.34 -3.18 10.64
N VAL A 177 6.63 -2.38 9.83
CA VAL A 177 5.25 -1.97 10.12
C VAL A 177 4.33 -3.19 10.15
N LEU A 178 4.39 -4.05 9.13
CA LEU A 178 3.56 -5.25 9.05
C LEU A 178 3.80 -6.19 10.23
N LEU A 179 5.06 -6.47 10.55
CA LEU A 179 5.46 -7.30 11.68
C LEU A 179 4.93 -6.74 13.00
N THR A 180 5.15 -5.44 13.25
CA THR A 180 4.71 -4.77 14.46
C THR A 180 3.19 -4.85 14.62
N LEU A 181 2.42 -4.57 13.57
CA LEU A 181 0.95 -4.63 13.61
C LEU A 181 0.43 -6.05 13.86
N VAL A 182 1.06 -7.05 13.26
CA VAL A 182 0.67 -8.46 13.44
C VAL A 182 0.98 -8.94 14.86
N VAL A 183 2.17 -8.64 15.39
CA VAL A 183 2.55 -8.96 16.78
C VAL A 183 1.65 -8.22 17.78
N ALA A 184 1.41 -6.92 17.58
CA ALA A 184 0.55 -6.12 18.47
C ALA A 184 -0.87 -6.71 18.57
N LYS A 185 -1.44 -7.16 17.44
CA LYS A 185 -2.74 -7.83 17.41
C LYS A 185 -2.73 -9.15 18.18
N MET A 186 -1.67 -9.95 18.07
CA MET A 186 -1.55 -11.21 18.82
C MET A 186 -1.50 -10.96 20.33
N VAL A 187 -0.67 -10.00 20.77
CA VAL A 187 -0.54 -9.64 22.19
C VAL A 187 -1.87 -9.16 22.74
N TYR A 188 -2.56 -8.27 22.00
CA TYR A 188 -3.87 -7.76 22.39
C TYR A 188 -4.92 -8.89 22.49
N SER A 189 -4.95 -9.80 21.52
CA SER A 189 -5.88 -10.93 21.53
C SER A 189 -5.62 -11.89 22.69
N LYS A 190 -4.35 -12.15 23.03
CA LYS A 190 -3.98 -13.01 24.16
C LYS A 190 -4.41 -12.38 25.49
N LYS A 191 -4.15 -11.08 25.68
CA LYS A 191 -4.56 -10.35 26.89
C LYS A 191 -6.09 -10.42 27.10
N LYS A 192 -6.86 -10.15 26.05
CA LYS A 192 -8.32 -10.20 26.09
C LYS A 192 -8.85 -11.60 26.46
N ASN A 193 -8.24 -12.65 25.93
CA ASN A 193 -8.64 -14.02 26.26
C ASN A 193 -8.34 -14.38 27.72
N ASN A 194 -7.20 -13.96 28.26
CA ASN A 194 -6.85 -14.20 29.67
C ASN A 194 -7.80 -13.46 30.63
N GLU A 195 -8.20 -12.24 30.32
CA GLU A 195 -9.19 -11.49 31.10
C GLU A 195 -10.57 -12.18 31.11
N ALA A 196 -10.97 -12.78 29.98
CA ALA A 196 -12.23 -13.51 29.88
C ALA A 196 -12.26 -14.87 30.59
N ILE A 197 -11.09 -15.49 30.84
CA ILE A 197 -10.99 -16.76 31.58
C ILE A 197 -11.00 -16.52 33.11
N ASN A 198 -10.60 -15.33 33.55
CA ASN A 198 -10.51 -14.96 34.96
C ASN A 198 -11.78 -14.25 35.49
N GLN A 199 -12.85 -14.18 34.70
CA GLN A 199 -14.19 -13.69 35.05
C GLN A 199 -15.17 -14.86 35.13
#